data_AF-A0A0D2UND6-F1
#
_entry.id   AF-A0A0D2UND6-F1
#
_cell.length_a   1.000
_cell.length_b   1.000
_cell.length_c   1.000
_cell.angle_alpha   90.00
_cell.angle_beta   90.00
_cell.angle_gamma   90.00
#
_symmetry.space_group_name_H-M   'P 1'
#
loop_
_entity.id
_entity.type
_entity.pdbx_description
1 polymer ?
#
loop_
_entity_poly.entity_id
_entity_poly.type
_entity_poly.pdbx_seq_one_letter_code
_entity_poly.pdbx_strand_id
1 'polypeptide(L)'
;MSKAQDPFYIVKEEIQESIDKLQSSFHQWERILPDTGEQVHLTKELLANCESIEWQVDELNKTIDVAARDPSWYGIDDRELESRRRWTTTARTQVGDVKKSVVARKENGNSTSAMRRELMKLPISHQSDRSYQYGAEDNDDFIASESDRQMLLIKMRSWMNLVQVLRELEVLALQYMKNFLHRRK
;
A
#
# COMPACT_ATOMS: atom_id res chain seq x y z
N MET A 1 -15.36 10.22 -26.52
CA MET A 1 -14.52 9.23 -25.83
C MET A 1 -15.35 8.62 -24.71
N SER A 2 -15.52 7.31 -24.68
CA SER A 2 -16.19 6.65 -23.55
C SER A 2 -15.32 6.76 -22.30
N LYS A 3 -15.90 7.11 -21.15
CA LYS A 3 -15.17 7.23 -19.87
C LYS A 3 -14.30 6.00 -19.54
N ALA A 4 -14.72 4.81 -19.98
CA ALA A 4 -14.00 3.54 -19.78
C ALA A 4 -12.64 3.40 -20.50
N GLN A 5 -12.31 4.27 -21.45
CA GLN A 5 -11.01 4.26 -22.15
C GLN A 5 -10.07 5.38 -21.68
N ASP A 6 -10.51 6.23 -20.76
CA ASP A 6 -9.68 7.27 -20.20
C ASP A 6 -8.71 6.64 -19.18
N PRO A 7 -7.39 6.87 -19.31
CA PRO A 7 -6.38 6.33 -18.39
C PRO A 7 -6.68 6.61 -16.91
N PHE A 8 -7.31 7.75 -16.60
CA PHE A 8 -7.72 8.06 -15.24
C PHE A 8 -8.72 7.04 -14.69
N TYR A 9 -9.75 6.68 -15.46
CA TYR A 9 -10.81 5.79 -14.98
C TYR A 9 -10.33 4.34 -14.86
N ILE A 10 -9.40 3.92 -15.71
CA ILE A 10 -8.76 2.61 -15.61
C ILE A 10 -7.95 2.52 -14.30
N VAL A 11 -7.07 3.48 -14.05
CA VAL A 11 -6.25 3.50 -12.82
C VAL A 11 -7.14 3.68 -11.58
N LYS A 12 -8.21 4.47 -11.68
CA LYS A 12 -9.21 4.63 -10.64
C LYS A 12 -9.87 3.29 -10.26
N GLU A 13 -10.26 2.49 -11.26
CA GLU A 13 -10.84 1.16 -11.04
C GLU A 13 -9.84 0.22 -10.36
N GLU A 14 -8.58 0.18 -10.82
CA GLU A 14 -7.52 -0.63 -10.20
C GLU A 14 -7.25 -0.24 -8.74
N ILE A 15 -7.23 1.07 -8.45
CA ILE A 15 -7.08 1.58 -7.08
C ILE A 15 -8.32 1.23 -6.25
N GLN A 16 -9.53 1.36 -6.81
CA GLN A 16 -10.76 1.01 -6.11
C GLN A 16 -10.79 -0.48 -5.73
N GLU A 17 -10.41 -1.37 -6.64
CA GLU A 17 -10.29 -2.80 -6.33
C GLU A 17 -9.28 -3.06 -5.21
N SER A 18 -8.18 -2.29 -5.18
CA SER A 18 -7.17 -2.39 -4.12
C SER A 18 -7.72 -1.91 -2.77
N ILE A 19 -8.53 -0.85 -2.76
CA ILE A 19 -9.25 -0.36 -1.57
C ILE A 19 -10.27 -1.40 -1.09
N ASP A 20 -11.04 -2.01 -1.99
CA ASP A 20 -12.05 -3.01 -1.64
C ASP A 20 -11.39 -4.27 -1.04
N LYS A 21 -10.24 -4.68 -1.59
CA LYS A 21 -9.39 -5.74 -1.01
C LYS A 21 -8.84 -5.34 0.37
N LEU A 22 -8.34 -4.11 0.52
CA LEU A 22 -7.86 -3.59 1.81
C LEU A 22 -8.98 -3.63 2.87
N GLN A 23 -10.19 -3.18 2.53
CA GLN A 23 -11.34 -3.21 3.42
C GLN A 23 -11.73 -4.64 3.81
N SER A 24 -11.71 -5.57 2.85
CA SER A 24 -11.98 -6.99 3.10
C SER A 24 -10.96 -7.58 4.08
N SER A 25 -9.67 -7.33 3.86
CA SER A 25 -8.59 -7.75 4.77
C SER A 25 -8.69 -7.07 6.14
N PHE A 26 -9.12 -5.80 6.19
CA PHE A 26 -9.32 -5.08 7.44
C PHE A 26 -10.45 -5.71 8.27
N HIS A 27 -11.59 -6.04 7.65
CA HIS A 27 -12.68 -6.72 8.35
C HIS A 27 -12.30 -8.13 8.82
N GLN A 28 -11.47 -8.85 8.07
CA GLN A 28 -10.91 -10.12 8.54
C GLN A 28 -10.03 -9.88 9.78
N TRP A 29 -9.13 -8.91 9.73
CA TRP A 29 -8.26 -8.56 10.83
C TRP A 29 -9.04 -8.10 12.08
N GLU A 30 -10.15 -7.36 11.92
CA GLU A 30 -11.03 -6.96 13.03
C GLU A 30 -11.54 -8.15 13.84
N ARG A 31 -11.87 -9.26 13.15
CA ARG A 31 -12.41 -10.50 13.76
C ARG A 31 -11.35 -11.35 14.46
N ILE A 32 -10.07 -11.17 14.15
CA ILE A 32 -8.98 -11.95 14.75
C ILE A 32 -8.68 -11.43 16.16
N LEU A 33 -8.51 -12.36 17.11
CA LEU A 33 -8.17 -12.02 18.49
C LEU A 33 -6.83 -11.27 18.58
N PRO A 34 -6.71 -10.29 19.48
CA PRO A 34 -5.45 -9.63 19.76
C PRO A 34 -4.36 -10.63 20.17
N ASP A 35 -3.12 -10.38 19.76
CA ASP A 35 -1.89 -11.10 20.18
C ASP A 35 -1.70 -12.51 19.58
N THR A 36 -2.36 -12.80 18.46
CA THR A 36 -2.07 -14.01 17.65
C THR A 36 -0.97 -13.67 16.63
N GLY A 37 -0.02 -14.57 16.36
CA GLY A 37 1.01 -14.36 15.33
C GLY A 37 0.42 -13.97 13.96
N GLU A 38 -0.70 -14.59 13.58
CA GLU A 38 -1.50 -14.25 12.40
C GLU A 38 -1.96 -12.78 12.38
N GLN A 39 -2.36 -12.23 13.54
CA GLN A 39 -2.76 -10.83 13.64
C GLN A 39 -1.58 -9.89 13.37
N VAL A 40 -0.39 -10.21 13.88
CA VAL A 40 0.81 -9.39 13.67
C VAL A 40 1.19 -9.36 12.19
N HIS A 41 1.16 -10.49 11.50
CA HIS A 41 1.41 -10.56 10.06
C HIS A 41 0.38 -9.76 9.27
N LEU A 42 -0.92 -9.94 9.53
CA LEU A 42 -1.98 -9.18 8.85
C LEU A 42 -1.92 -7.69 9.14
N THR A 43 -1.50 -7.29 10.35
CA THR A 43 -1.27 -5.87 10.70
C THR A 43 -0.19 -5.27 9.80
N LYS A 44 0.95 -5.97 9.62
CA LYS A 44 2.03 -5.51 8.74
C LYS A 44 1.55 -5.42 7.29
N GLU A 45 0.82 -6.43 6.81
CA GLU A 45 0.29 -6.46 5.45
C GLU A 45 -0.71 -5.31 5.20
N LEU A 46 -1.64 -5.07 6.12
CA LEU A 46 -2.60 -3.97 6.03
C LEU A 46 -1.90 -2.61 5.97
N LEU A 47 -0.87 -2.39 6.78
CA LEU A 47 -0.11 -1.13 6.76
C LEU A 47 0.64 -0.96 5.42
N ALA A 48 1.30 -2.01 4.92
CA ALA A 48 1.96 -1.97 3.62
C ALA A 48 0.98 -1.72 2.47
N ASN A 49 -0.21 -2.32 2.52
CA ASN A 49 -1.27 -2.10 1.53
C ASN A 49 -1.80 -0.66 1.62
N CYS A 50 -1.99 -0.11 2.83
CA CYS A 50 -2.36 1.29 3.01
C CYS A 50 -1.33 2.23 2.39
N GLU A 51 -0.04 2.03 2.67
CA GLU A 51 1.04 2.86 2.11
C GLU A 51 1.12 2.78 0.59
N SER A 52 0.96 1.57 0.03
CA SER A 52 0.94 1.35 -1.41
C SER A 52 -0.21 2.12 -2.07
N ILE A 53 -1.42 2.01 -1.51
CA ILE A 53 -2.60 2.67 -2.07
C ILE A 53 -2.54 4.20 -1.88
N GLU A 54 -2.07 4.68 -0.72
CA GLU A 54 -1.84 6.12 -0.47
C GLU A 54 -0.92 6.73 -1.54
N TRP A 55 0.17 6.02 -1.87
CA TRP A 55 1.08 6.44 -2.93
C TRP A 55 0.42 6.45 -4.31
N GLN A 56 -0.33 5.40 -4.67
CA GLN A 56 -1.04 5.35 -5.96
C GLN A 56 -2.06 6.49 -6.10
N VAL A 57 -2.79 6.81 -5.03
CA VAL A 57 -3.74 7.92 -4.99
C VAL A 57 -3.02 9.27 -5.12
N ASP A 58 -1.85 9.43 -4.48
CA ASP A 58 -1.04 10.64 -4.61
C ASP A 58 -0.50 10.84 -6.02
N GLU A 59 0.01 9.79 -6.67
CA GLU A 59 0.45 9.87 -8.06
C GLU A 59 -0.71 10.22 -9.00
N LEU A 60 -1.87 9.58 -8.83
CA LEU A 60 -3.05 9.92 -9.60
C LEU A 60 -3.48 11.38 -9.36
N ASN A 61 -3.40 11.88 -8.13
CA ASN A 61 -3.69 13.27 -7.83
C ASN A 61 -2.73 14.26 -8.52
N LYS A 62 -1.42 13.94 -8.60
CA LYS A 62 -0.45 14.75 -9.37
C LYS A 62 -0.80 14.82 -10.85
N THR A 63 -1.30 13.74 -11.45
CA THR A 63 -1.75 13.77 -12.86
C THR A 63 -2.95 14.69 -13.06
N ILE A 64 -3.87 14.76 -12.08
CA ILE A 64 -4.98 15.72 -12.10
C ILE A 64 -4.43 17.15 -12.05
N ASP A 65 -3.42 17.42 -11.21
CA ASP A 65 -2.81 18.75 -11.11
C ASP A 65 -2.12 19.19 -12.42
N VAL A 66 -1.53 18.24 -13.16
CA VAL A 66 -0.99 18.51 -14.50
C VAL A 66 -2.10 18.81 -15.49
N ALA A 67 -3.17 17.99 -15.50
CA ALA A 67 -4.31 18.19 -16.39
C ALA A 67 -5.06 19.51 -16.12
N ALA A 68 -5.11 19.95 -14.85
CA ALA A 68 -5.76 21.19 -14.45
C ALA A 68 -5.06 22.46 -14.94
N ARG A 69 -3.77 22.38 -15.34
CA ARG A 69 -3.04 23.53 -15.89
C ARG A 69 -3.52 23.91 -17.29
N ASP A 70 -3.81 22.90 -18.11
CA ASP A 70 -4.29 23.06 -19.48
C ASP A 70 -5.43 22.07 -19.81
N PRO A 71 -6.64 22.24 -19.24
CA PRO A 71 -7.72 21.27 -19.37
C PRO A 71 -8.20 21.05 -20.82
N SER A 72 -8.10 22.09 -21.64
CA SER A 72 -8.49 22.07 -23.06
C SER A 72 -7.63 21.12 -23.90
N TRP A 73 -6.37 20.90 -23.52
CA TRP A 73 -5.46 19.96 -24.20
C TRP A 73 -5.89 18.50 -24.00
N TYR A 74 -6.52 18.22 -22.86
CA TYR A 74 -6.98 16.88 -22.48
C TYR A 74 -8.47 16.66 -22.78
N GLY A 75 -9.20 17.71 -23.20
CA GLY A 75 -10.63 17.65 -23.43
C GLY A 75 -11.42 17.37 -22.15
N ILE A 76 -10.92 17.83 -21.00
CA ILE A 76 -11.53 17.65 -19.67
C ILE A 76 -12.18 18.97 -19.26
N ASP A 77 -13.43 18.92 -18.80
CA ASP A 77 -14.11 20.09 -18.24
C ASP A 77 -13.87 20.26 -16.73
N ASP A 78 -14.17 21.44 -16.19
CA ASP A 78 -13.95 21.73 -14.77
C ASP A 78 -14.76 20.82 -13.84
N ARG A 79 -15.93 20.34 -14.27
CA ARG A 79 -16.78 19.45 -13.46
C ARG A 79 -16.15 18.07 -13.35
N GLU A 80 -15.57 17.59 -14.43
CA GLU A 80 -14.84 16.33 -14.49
C GLU A 80 -13.56 16.43 -13.66
N LEU A 81 -12.78 17.52 -13.77
CA LEU A 81 -11.63 17.75 -12.87
C LEU A 81 -12.03 17.73 -11.40
N GLU A 82 -13.09 18.43 -11.03
CA GLU A 82 -13.60 18.45 -9.66
C GLU A 82 -14.04 17.06 -9.19
N SER A 83 -14.72 16.30 -10.06
CA SER A 83 -15.10 14.91 -9.77
C SER A 83 -13.87 14.04 -9.50
N ARG A 84 -12.79 14.20 -10.28
CA ARG A 84 -11.53 13.46 -10.07
C ARG A 84 -10.88 13.82 -8.74
N ARG A 85 -10.80 15.12 -8.40
CA ARG A 85 -10.25 15.61 -7.11
C ARG A 85 -11.04 15.13 -5.91
N ARG A 86 -12.37 15.17 -6.00
CA ARG A 86 -13.25 14.67 -4.95
C ARG A 86 -13.02 13.19 -4.69
N TRP A 87 -12.91 12.39 -5.76
CA TRP A 87 -12.67 10.96 -5.62
C TRP A 87 -11.30 10.67 -5.00
N THR A 88 -10.21 11.31 -5.45
CA THR A 88 -8.86 11.09 -4.86
C THR A 88 -8.83 11.47 -3.38
N THR A 89 -9.47 12.58 -3.01
CA THR A 89 -9.61 13.02 -1.60
C THR A 89 -10.37 11.98 -0.76
N THR A 90 -11.46 11.45 -1.31
CA THR A 90 -12.29 10.43 -0.64
C THR A 90 -11.51 9.12 -0.45
N ALA A 91 -10.84 8.65 -1.50
CA ALA A 91 -10.01 7.44 -1.47
C ALA A 91 -8.88 7.55 -0.43
N ARG A 92 -8.17 8.68 -0.40
CA ARG A 92 -7.12 8.94 0.58
C ARG A 92 -7.66 8.95 2.02
N THR A 93 -8.84 9.50 2.22
CA THR A 93 -9.49 9.51 3.54
C THR A 93 -9.83 8.09 4.00
N GLN A 94 -10.45 7.27 3.14
CA GLN A 94 -10.80 5.88 3.45
C GLN A 94 -9.58 5.04 3.86
N VAL A 95 -8.49 5.13 3.09
CA VAL A 95 -7.25 4.39 3.40
C VAL A 95 -6.61 4.91 4.68
N GLY A 96 -6.57 6.24 4.88
CA GLY A 96 -6.04 6.86 6.09
C GLY A 96 -6.81 6.45 7.34
N ASP A 97 -8.13 6.29 7.27
CA ASP A 97 -8.95 5.85 8.40
C ASP A 97 -8.71 4.38 8.76
N VAL A 98 -8.57 3.50 7.76
CA VAL A 98 -8.14 2.10 7.98
C VAL A 98 -6.77 2.06 8.65
N LYS A 99 -5.79 2.81 8.12
CA LYS A 99 -4.43 2.89 8.67
C LYS A 99 -4.43 3.32 10.14
N LYS A 100 -5.18 4.38 10.48
CA LYS A 100 -5.32 4.87 11.86
C LYS A 100 -5.91 3.80 12.79
N SER A 101 -6.97 3.11 12.36
CA SER A 101 -7.60 2.03 13.14
C SER A 101 -6.63 0.87 13.39
N VAL A 102 -5.84 0.49 12.37
CA VAL A 102 -4.83 -0.57 12.49
C VAL A 102 -3.73 -0.18 13.48
N VAL A 103 -3.23 1.05 13.43
CA VAL A 103 -2.21 1.58 14.36
C VAL A 103 -2.76 1.64 15.79
N ALA A 104 -3.95 2.17 15.99
CA ALA A 104 -4.56 2.30 17.32
C ALA A 104 -4.75 0.94 18.02
N ARG A 105 -5.17 -0.10 17.29
CA ARG A 105 -5.32 -1.45 17.88
C ARG A 105 -3.97 -2.09 18.19
N LYS A 106 -2.95 -1.88 17.34
CA LYS A 106 -1.60 -2.39 17.56
C LYS A 106 -1.00 -1.83 18.86
N GLU A 107 -1.18 -0.53 19.11
CA GLU A 107 -0.74 0.12 20.34
C GLU A 107 -1.42 -0.46 21.59
N ASN A 108 -2.75 -0.70 21.51
CA ASN A 108 -3.49 -1.34 22.60
C ASN A 108 -3.06 -2.80 22.85
N GLY A 109 -2.84 -3.59 21.78
CA GLY A 109 -2.38 -4.97 21.87
C GLY A 109 -1.01 -5.08 22.54
N ASN A 110 -0.04 -4.26 22.12
CA ASN A 110 1.29 -4.21 22.71
C ASN A 110 1.26 -3.81 24.19
N SER A 111 0.38 -2.88 24.59
CA SER A 111 0.26 -2.46 26.00
C SER A 111 -0.22 -3.59 26.90
N THR A 112 -1.19 -4.38 26.43
CA THR A 112 -1.70 -5.54 27.18
C THR A 112 -0.70 -6.69 27.26
N SER A 113 0.03 -6.98 26.18
CA SER A 113 1.05 -8.05 26.18
C SER A 113 2.29 -7.65 27.01
N ALA A 114 2.68 -6.37 26.99
CA ALA A 114 3.72 -5.84 27.85
C ALA A 114 3.33 -5.94 29.34
N MET A 115 2.10 -5.55 29.69
CA MET A 115 1.61 -5.66 31.06
C MET A 115 1.48 -7.12 31.52
N ARG A 116 1.07 -8.02 30.62
CA ARG A 116 1.04 -9.47 30.89
C ARG A 116 2.44 -10.07 31.05
N ARG A 117 3.44 -9.62 30.28
CA ARG A 117 4.85 -9.99 30.47
C ARG A 117 5.40 -9.48 31.80
N GLU A 118 5.08 -8.25 32.20
CA GLU A 118 5.49 -7.74 33.52
C GLU A 118 4.81 -8.49 34.67
N LEU A 119 3.54 -8.91 34.51
CA LEU A 119 2.83 -9.72 35.51
C LEU A 119 3.29 -11.20 35.56
N MET A 120 3.84 -11.74 34.47
CA MET A 120 4.40 -13.10 34.42
C MET A 120 5.85 -13.20 34.94
N LYS A 121 6.51 -12.07 35.24
CA LYS A 121 7.81 -12.06 35.94
C LYS A 121 7.60 -12.33 37.43
N LEU A 122 7.28 -13.58 37.79
CA LEU A 122 7.45 -14.06 39.16
C LEU A 122 8.94 -14.34 39.41
N PRO A 123 9.52 -13.94 40.56
CA PRO A 123 10.88 -14.31 40.92
C PRO A 123 10.87 -15.75 41.46
N ILE A 124 11.11 -16.73 40.59
CA ILE A 124 11.33 -18.12 41.01
C ILE A 124 12.83 -18.40 40.93
N SER A 125 13.43 -18.52 42.10
CA SER A 125 14.77 -19.03 42.32
C SER A 125 14.85 -20.54 42.01
N HIS A 126 16.04 -20.96 41.59
CA HIS A 126 16.56 -22.34 41.41
C HIS A 126 16.29 -23.11 40.10
N GLN A 127 17.33 -23.09 39.26
CA GLN A 127 18.05 -24.23 38.65
C GLN A 127 17.28 -25.54 38.39
N SER A 128 17.08 -25.90 37.12
CA SER A 128 17.65 -27.11 36.47
C SER A 128 17.06 -27.32 35.06
N ASP A 129 17.93 -27.76 34.14
CA ASP A 129 17.66 -28.35 32.82
C ASP A 129 16.81 -27.60 31.79
N ARG A 130 17.47 -26.92 30.83
CA ARG A 130 16.89 -26.67 29.49
C ARG A 130 17.96 -26.26 28.47
N SER A 131 18.82 -27.20 28.06
CA SER A 131 19.90 -26.93 27.09
C SER A 131 19.54 -27.16 25.61
N TYR A 132 18.28 -27.33 25.21
CA TYR A 132 17.92 -27.59 23.80
C TYR A 132 16.62 -26.92 23.35
N GLN A 133 16.41 -25.63 23.64
CA GLN A 133 15.22 -24.91 23.17
C GLN A 133 15.50 -23.48 22.70
N TYR A 134 16.74 -23.19 22.29
CA TYR A 134 17.17 -21.85 21.84
C TYR A 134 17.53 -21.77 20.35
N GLY A 135 17.51 -22.89 19.61
CA GLY A 135 17.94 -22.91 18.20
C GLY A 135 16.84 -22.85 17.15
N ALA A 136 15.59 -23.14 17.51
CA ALA A 136 14.49 -23.21 16.54
C ALA A 136 13.79 -21.85 16.34
N GLU A 137 13.44 -21.17 17.44
CA GLU A 137 12.72 -19.88 17.38
C GLU A 137 13.56 -18.77 16.72
N ASP A 138 14.86 -18.72 17.00
CA ASP A 138 15.77 -17.71 16.43
C ASP A 138 16.01 -17.94 14.93
N ASN A 139 15.97 -19.20 14.49
CA ASN A 139 16.13 -19.58 13.09
C ASN A 139 14.84 -19.29 12.30
N ASP A 140 13.67 -19.47 12.91
CA ASP A 140 12.38 -19.13 12.29
C ASP A 140 12.20 -17.60 12.16
N ASP A 141 12.59 -16.81 13.17
CA ASP A 141 12.58 -15.35 13.09
C ASP A 141 13.60 -14.80 12.07
N PHE A 142 14.78 -15.43 11.97
CA PHE A 142 15.77 -15.10 10.95
C PHE A 142 15.28 -15.43 9.53
N ILE A 143 14.64 -16.59 9.33
CA ILE A 143 14.08 -16.98 8.03
C ILE A 143 12.92 -16.06 7.63
N ALA A 144 12.03 -15.71 8.57
CA ALA A 144 10.93 -14.80 8.31
C ALA A 144 11.43 -13.39 7.95
N SER A 145 12.41 -12.87 8.71
CA SER A 145 12.99 -11.54 8.45
C SER A 145 13.79 -11.47 7.14
N GLU A 146 14.53 -12.53 6.78
CA GLU A 146 15.26 -12.58 5.51
C GLU A 146 14.29 -12.79 4.32
N SER A 147 13.20 -13.55 4.49
CA SER A 147 12.15 -13.70 3.48
C SER A 147 11.46 -12.37 3.18
N ASP A 148 11.09 -11.61 4.21
CA ASP A 148 10.52 -10.26 4.08
C ASP A 148 11.48 -9.33 3.32
N ARG A 149 12.78 -9.40 3.62
CA ARG A 149 13.82 -8.61 2.94
C ARG A 149 13.93 -8.97 1.46
N GLN A 150 13.93 -10.26 1.12
CA GLN A 150 13.95 -10.72 -0.27
C GLN A 150 12.68 -10.29 -1.03
N MET A 151 11.53 -10.35 -0.38
CA MET A 151 10.27 -9.91 -0.98
C MET A 151 10.26 -8.40 -1.24
N LEU A 152 10.81 -7.58 -0.35
CA LEU A 152 10.98 -6.14 -0.57
C LEU A 152 11.90 -5.86 -1.77
N LEU A 153 12.99 -6.62 -1.95
CA LEU A 153 13.88 -6.48 -3.09
C LEU A 153 13.19 -6.90 -4.41
N ILE A 154 12.39 -7.96 -4.39
CA ILE A 154 11.60 -8.40 -5.56
C ILE A 154 10.54 -7.35 -5.93
N LYS A 155 9.80 -6.86 -4.93
CA LYS A 155 8.84 -5.77 -5.13
C LYS A 155 9.54 -4.53 -5.68
N MET A 156 10.65 -4.11 -5.08
CA MET A 156 11.40 -2.93 -5.55
C MET A 156 11.91 -3.11 -6.98
N ARG A 157 12.39 -4.31 -7.34
CA ARG A 157 12.78 -4.61 -8.73
C ARG A 157 11.58 -4.55 -9.69
N SER A 158 10.42 -5.04 -9.27
CA SER A 158 9.17 -4.94 -10.04
C SER A 158 8.75 -3.48 -10.22
N TRP A 159 8.78 -2.69 -9.15
CA TRP A 159 8.51 -1.25 -9.17
C TRP A 159 9.47 -0.50 -10.09
N MET A 160 10.78 -0.80 -10.03
CA MET A 160 11.77 -0.21 -10.94
C MET A 160 11.51 -0.58 -12.41
N ASN A 161 11.11 -1.83 -12.68
CA ASN A 161 10.75 -2.24 -14.04
C ASN A 161 9.50 -1.50 -14.53
N LEU A 162 8.47 -1.33 -13.69
CA LEU A 162 7.27 -0.57 -14.06
C LEU A 162 7.59 0.91 -14.33
N VAL A 163 8.43 1.54 -13.49
CA VAL A 163 8.89 2.92 -13.70
C VAL A 163 9.69 3.05 -15.00
N GLN A 164 10.49 2.04 -15.35
CA GLN A 164 11.23 2.00 -16.61
C GLN A 164 10.27 1.93 -17.81
N VAL A 165 9.28 1.04 -17.77
CA VAL A 165 8.28 0.88 -18.83
C VAL A 165 7.46 2.16 -19.02
N LEU A 166 7.10 2.84 -17.92
CA LEU A 166 6.42 4.13 -17.98
C LEU A 166 7.26 5.20 -18.66
N ARG A 167 8.57 5.29 -18.36
CA ARG A 167 9.49 6.21 -19.04
C ARG A 167 9.65 5.89 -20.53
N GLU A 168 9.70 4.61 -20.90
CA GLU A 168 9.82 4.20 -22.31
C GLU A 168 8.56 4.55 -23.12
N LEU A 169 7.37 4.37 -22.52
CA LEU A 169 6.10 4.77 -23.13
C LEU A 169 6.01 6.28 -23.32
N GLU A 170 6.50 7.07 -22.37
CA GLU A 170 6.55 8.53 -22.46
C GLU A 170 7.46 9.00 -23.61
N VAL A 171 8.63 8.38 -23.78
CA VAL A 171 9.54 8.67 -24.89
C VAL A 171 8.93 8.29 -26.24
N LEU A 172 8.27 7.13 -26.33
CA LEU A 172 7.59 6.69 -27.55
C LEU A 172 6.42 7.60 -27.93
N ALA A 173 5.65 8.08 -26.94
CA ALA A 173 4.57 9.04 -27.16
C ALA A 173 5.11 10.37 -27.72
N LEU A 174 6.21 10.87 -27.17
CA LEU A 174 6.87 12.09 -27.66
C LEU A 174 7.45 11.91 -29.08
N GLN A 175 8.03 10.75 -29.37
CA GLN A 175 8.55 10.42 -30.71
C GLN A 175 7.42 10.32 -31.74
N TYR A 176 6.29 9.70 -31.37
CA TYR A 176 5.11 9.59 -32.22
C TYR A 176 4.51 10.96 -32.53
N MET A 177 4.40 11.84 -31.53
CA MET A 177 3.91 13.21 -31.72
C MET A 177 4.83 14.05 -32.62
N LYS A 178 6.15 13.94 -32.48
CA LYS A 178 7.12 14.60 -33.38
C LYS A 178 7.00 14.12 -34.82
N ASN A 179 6.86 12.81 -35.03
CA ASN A 179 6.70 12.24 -36.38
C ASN A 179 5.36 12.60 -37.02
N PHE A 180 4.30 12.70 -36.23
CA PHE A 180 2.99 13.13 -36.69
C PHE A 180 2.97 14.61 -37.13
N LEU A 181 3.67 15.48 -36.40
CA LEU A 181 3.86 16.88 -36.77
C LEU A 181 4.73 17.06 -38.03
N HIS A 182 5.73 16.20 -38.24
CA HIS A 182 6.57 16.23 -39.43
C HIS A 182 5.87 15.75 -40.71
N ARG A 183 4.86 14.86 -40.61
CA ARG A 183 4.07 14.40 -41.77
C ARG A 183 2.93 15.35 -42.18
N ARG A 184 2.68 16.43 -41.42
CA ARG A 184 1.65 17.44 -41.71
C ARG A 184 2.20 18.72 -42.37
N LYS A 185 3.47 18.76 -42.74
CA LYS A 185 4.03 19.73 -43.69
C LYS A 185 4.26 19.04 -45.02
#